data_AF-A0A1G9CT79-F1
#
_entry.id   AF-A0A1G9CT79-F1
#
_cell.length_a   1.000
_cell.length_b   1.000
_cell.length_c   1.000
_cell.angle_alpha   90.00
_cell.angle_beta   90.00
_cell.angle_gamma   90.00
#
_symmetry.space_group_name_H-M   'P 1'
#
loop_
_entity.id
_entity.type
_entity.pdbx_description
1 polymer ?
#
loop_
_entity_poly.entity_id
_entity_poly.type
_entity_poly.pdbx_seq_one_letter_code
_entity_poly.pdbx_strand_id
1 'polypeptide(L)'
;MLNGSEHLRTGEFYVVFADNVDPTHTALSTLVAATPSAIPAVLATPFDAGAASSHGVIVCTDEGPVQRMAGLVEKPDRDETIRLEAECGIANLRLLQGRMRVTPRLLRYLAAVAQTTISEPKFSLALASYARSHRVDVVTNTQPLTDLGVPSPTRELVPGH
;
A
#
# COMPACT_ATOMS: atom_id res chain seq x y z
N MET A 1 -8.47 -3.97 -10.28
CA MET A 1 -7.80 -4.22 -11.59
C MET A 1 -7.47 -2.89 -12.28
N LEU A 2 -6.42 -2.80 -13.11
CA LEU A 2 -6.12 -1.59 -13.89
C LEU A 2 -6.73 -1.69 -15.30
N ASN A 3 -7.99 -1.30 -15.45
CA ASN A 3 -8.61 -1.13 -16.76
C ASN A 3 -7.80 -0.11 -17.58
N GLY A 4 -7.54 -0.39 -18.86
CA GLY A 4 -6.70 0.48 -19.70
C GLY A 4 -5.20 0.14 -19.66
N SER A 5 -4.78 -0.93 -18.96
CA SER A 5 -3.38 -1.35 -18.90
C SER A 5 -2.72 -1.57 -20.27
N GLU A 6 -3.51 -1.90 -21.29
CA GLU A 6 -3.08 -2.04 -22.67
C GLU A 6 -2.62 -0.72 -23.31
N HIS A 7 -2.90 0.43 -22.70
CA HIS A 7 -2.40 1.73 -23.11
C HIS A 7 -1.09 2.13 -22.38
N LEU A 8 -0.72 1.40 -21.32
CA LEU A 8 0.44 1.70 -20.46
C LEU A 8 1.72 0.99 -20.92
N ARG A 9 1.88 0.75 -22.23
CA ARG A 9 2.85 -0.21 -22.78
C ARG A 9 4.33 0.20 -22.70
N THR A 10 4.65 1.41 -22.25
CA THR A 10 6.03 1.90 -22.21
C THR A 10 6.39 2.47 -20.84
N GLY A 11 7.38 1.86 -20.19
CA GLY A 11 7.98 2.36 -18.95
C GLY A 11 7.29 1.89 -17.66
N GLU A 12 7.82 2.37 -16.53
CA GLU A 12 7.13 2.31 -15.25
C GLU A 12 6.04 3.38 -15.19
N PHE A 13 4.97 3.12 -14.45
CA PHE A 13 3.95 4.11 -14.16
C PHE A 13 3.61 4.09 -12.68
N TYR A 14 2.97 5.16 -12.23
CA TYR A 14 2.62 5.34 -10.84
C TYR A 14 1.10 5.28 -10.69
N VAL A 15 0.63 4.47 -9.75
CA VAL A 15 -0.76 4.43 -9.32
C VAL A 15 -0.87 5.30 -8.08
N VAL A 16 -1.83 6.22 -8.09
CA VAL A 16 -2.19 7.07 -6.96
C VAL A 16 -3.70 6.97 -6.79
N PHE A 17 -4.14 6.48 -5.64
CA PHE A 17 -5.57 6.47 -5.31
C PHE A 17 -6.03 7.90 -4.99
N ALA A 18 -7.13 8.33 -5.63
CA ALA A 18 -7.56 9.72 -5.62
C ALA A 18 -8.18 10.18 -4.29
N ASP A 19 -8.59 9.24 -3.45
CA ASP A 19 -9.06 9.45 -2.09
C ASP A 19 -7.91 9.71 -1.10
N ASN A 20 -6.65 9.46 -1.49
CA ASN A 20 -5.47 9.59 -0.64
C ASN A 20 -4.73 10.91 -0.91
N VAL A 21 -5.10 11.94 -0.15
CA VAL A 21 -4.56 13.29 -0.31
C VAL A 21 -3.26 13.46 0.47
N ASP A 22 -2.22 13.85 -0.25
CA ASP A 22 -0.94 14.27 0.32
C ASP A 22 -0.86 15.80 0.35
N PRO A 23 -1.05 16.45 1.50
CA PRO A 23 -1.01 17.90 1.62
C PRO A 23 0.41 18.47 1.42
N THR A 24 1.45 17.64 1.54
CA THR A 24 2.85 18.07 1.41
C THR A 24 3.33 18.03 -0.04
N HIS A 25 2.60 17.33 -0.92
CA HIS A 25 2.99 17.06 -2.31
C HIS A 25 4.35 16.36 -2.45
N THR A 26 4.81 15.62 -1.43
CA THR A 26 6.10 14.92 -1.41
C THR A 26 6.01 13.40 -1.51
N ALA A 27 4.83 12.81 -1.31
CA ALA A 27 4.67 11.36 -1.20
C ALA A 27 5.14 10.62 -2.46
N LEU A 28 4.82 11.14 -3.65
CA LEU A 28 5.23 10.53 -4.91
C LEU A 28 6.74 10.71 -5.16
N SER A 29 7.30 11.88 -4.88
CA SER A 29 8.74 12.12 -5.05
C SER A 29 9.58 11.31 -4.06
N THR A 30 9.10 11.12 -2.83
CA THR A 30 9.69 10.20 -1.84
C THR A 30 9.72 8.77 -2.38
N LEU A 31 8.61 8.27 -2.93
CA LEU A 31 8.57 6.93 -3.53
C LEU A 31 9.57 6.80 -4.69
N VAL A 32 9.65 7.82 -5.53
CA VAL A 32 10.53 7.87 -6.70
C VAL A 32 12.00 7.82 -6.30
N ALA A 33 12.39 8.66 -5.33
CA ALA A 33 13.77 8.83 -4.90
C ALA A 33 14.29 7.66 -4.06
N ALA A 34 13.42 7.01 -3.28
CA ALA A 34 13.83 5.97 -2.34
C ALA A 34 14.15 4.62 -3.02
N THR A 35 13.69 4.37 -4.25
CA THR A 35 13.77 3.04 -4.87
C THR A 35 14.28 3.09 -6.32
N PRO A 36 15.03 2.08 -6.79
CA PRO A 36 15.44 1.97 -8.19
C PRO A 36 14.25 1.80 -9.15
N SER A 37 14.29 2.42 -10.33
CA SER A 37 13.21 2.43 -11.36
C SER A 37 12.87 1.07 -11.99
N ALA A 38 13.55 -0.01 -11.60
CA ALA A 38 13.26 -1.37 -12.07
C ALA A 38 12.50 -2.22 -11.04
N ILE A 39 12.29 -1.70 -9.82
CA ILE A 39 11.70 -2.43 -8.71
C ILE A 39 10.30 -1.86 -8.42
N PRO A 40 9.24 -2.69 -8.42
CA PRO A 40 7.94 -2.24 -7.93
C PRO A 40 8.05 -1.78 -6.49
N ALA A 41 7.41 -0.67 -6.16
CA ALA A 41 7.52 -0.09 -4.83
C ALA A 41 6.18 0.48 -4.38
N VAL A 42 5.86 0.38 -3.09
CA VAL A 42 4.70 1.01 -2.47
C VAL A 42 5.11 2.00 -1.41
N LEU A 43 4.31 3.05 -1.25
CA LEU A 43 4.41 3.94 -0.10
C LEU A 43 3.56 3.40 1.04
N ALA A 44 4.08 3.47 2.27
CA ALA A 44 3.40 2.99 3.45
C ALA A 44 3.72 3.87 4.67
N THR A 45 2.86 3.91 5.69
CA THR A 45 3.16 4.55 6.98
C THR A 45 3.73 3.54 7.97
N PRO A 46 4.36 4.01 9.06
CA PRO A 46 4.48 3.23 10.28
C PRO A 46 3.15 2.57 10.67
N PHE A 47 3.24 1.38 11.26
CA PHE A 47 2.07 0.64 11.71
C PHE A 47 1.35 1.35 12.86
N ASP A 48 0.03 1.37 12.78
CA ASP A 48 -0.87 1.80 13.85
C ASP A 48 -2.02 0.79 13.94
N ALA A 49 -2.11 0.11 15.09
CA ALA A 49 -3.14 -0.89 15.35
C ALA A 49 -4.56 -0.31 15.26
N GLY A 50 -4.74 0.98 15.62
CA GLY A 50 -6.04 1.65 15.55
C GLY A 50 -6.53 1.88 14.12
N ALA A 51 -5.60 1.96 13.16
CA ALA A 51 -5.89 2.16 11.74
C ALA A 51 -5.87 0.86 10.92
N ALA A 52 -5.42 -0.26 11.50
CA ALA A 52 -5.23 -1.53 10.80
C ALA A 52 -6.50 -2.07 10.14
N SER A 53 -7.66 -1.96 10.80
CA SER A 53 -8.94 -2.44 10.24
C SER A 53 -9.44 -1.66 9.01
N SER A 54 -8.85 -0.50 8.73
CA SER A 54 -9.22 0.35 7.59
C SER A 54 -8.21 0.27 6.44
N HIS A 55 -7.03 -0.31 6.67
CA HIS A 55 -5.92 -0.31 5.73
C HIS A 55 -5.42 -1.74 5.42
N GLY A 56 -4.68 -1.88 4.31
CA GLY A 56 -3.86 -3.06 4.10
C GLY A 56 -2.62 -3.01 5.00
N VAL A 57 -2.40 -4.06 5.79
CA VAL A 57 -1.21 -4.22 6.64
C VAL A 57 -0.16 -5.01 5.88
N ILE A 58 0.97 -4.38 5.60
CA ILE A 58 2.13 -4.98 4.94
C ILE A 58 3.03 -5.61 5.99
N VAL A 59 3.40 -6.87 5.77
CA VAL A 59 4.49 -7.53 6.51
C VAL A 59 5.78 -7.31 5.74
N CYS A 60 6.73 -6.65 6.38
CA CYS A 60 8.04 -6.31 5.86
C CYS A 60 9.11 -7.28 6.35
N THR A 61 10.16 -7.38 5.54
CA THR A 61 11.45 -7.99 5.87
C THR A 61 12.53 -6.94 5.61
N ASP A 62 13.72 -7.15 6.19
CA ASP A 62 14.83 -6.19 6.20
C ASP A 62 14.59 -4.95 7.08
N GLU A 63 15.69 -4.27 7.42
CA GLU A 63 15.69 -3.05 8.23
C GLU A 63 15.90 -1.80 7.38
N GLY A 64 15.54 -0.63 7.92
CA GLY A 64 15.79 0.67 7.32
C GLY A 64 14.56 1.34 6.69
N PRO A 65 14.76 2.46 5.97
CA PRO A 65 13.66 3.28 5.44
C PRO A 65 12.96 2.65 4.24
N VAL A 66 13.64 1.72 3.56
CA VAL A 66 13.11 0.91 2.45
C VAL A 66 13.25 -0.55 2.84
N GLN A 67 12.11 -1.20 3.00
CA GLN A 67 12.03 -2.61 3.38
C GLN A 67 11.49 -3.44 2.23
N ARG A 68 11.52 -4.77 2.37
CA ARG A 68 10.96 -5.68 1.37
C ARG A 68 9.62 -6.24 1.83
N MET A 69 8.62 -6.21 0.96
CA MET A 69 7.33 -6.85 1.22
C MET A 69 7.48 -8.37 1.25
N ALA A 70 7.08 -8.99 2.35
CA ALA A 70 6.93 -10.44 2.50
C ALA A 70 5.48 -10.90 2.41
N GLY A 71 4.53 -10.04 2.81
CA GLY A 71 3.11 -10.33 2.75
C GLY A 71 2.24 -9.09 2.93
N LEU A 72 0.94 -9.27 2.76
CA LEU A 72 -0.07 -8.24 3.02
C LEU A 72 -1.34 -8.92 3.52
N VAL A 73 -1.95 -8.33 4.55
CA VAL A 73 -3.28 -8.68 5.04
C VAL A 73 -4.20 -7.49 4.82
N GLU A 74 -5.33 -7.72 4.16
CA GLU A 74 -6.28 -6.65 3.82
C GLU A 74 -7.25 -6.43 4.98
N LYS A 75 -7.16 -5.27 5.64
CA LYS A 75 -8.10 -4.84 6.69
C LYS A 75 -8.29 -5.91 7.78
N PRO A 76 -7.20 -6.36 8.43
CA PRO A 76 -7.30 -7.36 9.49
C PRO A 76 -8.24 -6.91 10.59
N ASP A 77 -8.96 -7.87 11.16
CA ASP A 77 -9.70 -7.62 12.40
C ASP A 77 -8.75 -7.46 13.59
N ARG A 78 -9.31 -7.22 14.77
CA ARG A 78 -8.53 -7.00 16.00
C ARG A 78 -7.70 -8.22 16.38
N ASP A 79 -8.25 -9.42 16.25
CA ASP A 79 -7.57 -10.65 16.66
C ASP A 79 -6.42 -10.96 15.70
N GLU A 80 -6.64 -10.76 14.40
CA GLU A 80 -5.61 -10.86 13.38
C GLU A 80 -4.52 -9.80 13.54
N THR A 81 -4.89 -8.57 13.90
CA THR A 81 -3.94 -7.51 14.22
C THR A 81 -3.02 -7.90 15.39
N ILE A 82 -3.60 -8.39 16.49
CA ILE A 82 -2.83 -8.84 17.67
C ILE A 82 -1.89 -10.00 17.29
N ARG A 83 -2.35 -10.95 16.47
CA ARG A 83 -1.50 -12.03 15.98
C ARG A 83 -0.34 -11.52 15.13
N LEU A 84 -0.59 -10.60 14.19
CA LEU A 84 0.44 -10.01 13.36
C LEU A 84 1.50 -9.28 14.20
N GLU A 85 1.09 -8.54 15.22
CA GLU A 85 2.01 -7.87 16.15
C GLU A 85 2.89 -8.88 16.89
N ALA A 86 2.31 -9.95 17.40
CA ALA A 86 3.02 -10.99 18.15
C ALA A 86 3.99 -11.80 17.28
N GLU A 87 3.60 -12.12 16.05
CA GLU A 87 4.38 -12.97 15.14
C GLU A 87 5.47 -12.20 14.39
N CYS A 88 5.17 -10.97 13.95
CA CYS A 88 6.06 -10.21 13.09
C CYS A 88 6.83 -9.10 13.84
N GLY A 89 6.29 -8.61 14.95
CA GLY A 89 6.75 -7.40 15.62
C GLY A 89 6.35 -6.12 14.87
N ILE A 90 5.92 -5.10 15.62
CA ILE A 90 5.42 -3.82 15.07
C ILE A 90 6.40 -3.15 14.10
N ALA A 91 7.72 -3.26 14.35
CA ALA A 91 8.75 -2.68 13.50
C ALA A 91 8.75 -3.23 12.06
N ASN A 92 8.21 -4.44 11.87
CA ASN A 92 8.08 -5.11 10.57
C ASN A 92 6.70 -4.95 9.94
N LEU A 93 5.80 -4.17 10.54
CA LEU A 93 4.48 -3.91 10.00
C LEU A 93 4.39 -2.49 9.43
N ARG A 94 3.66 -2.31 8.34
CA ARG A 94 3.37 -0.99 7.73
C ARG A 94 1.93 -0.91 7.24
N LEU A 95 1.35 0.29 7.14
CA LEU A 95 0.02 0.48 6.55
C LEU A 95 0.16 1.02 5.12
N LEU A 96 -0.51 0.39 4.16
CA LEU A 96 -0.45 0.76 2.75
C LEU A 96 -1.13 2.11 2.48
N GLN A 97 -0.45 3.04 1.77
CA GLN A 97 -0.90 4.43 1.53
C GLN A 97 -1.46 4.70 0.11
N GLY A 98 -1.83 3.67 -0.65
CA GLY A 98 -2.46 3.88 -1.97
C GLY A 98 -1.56 4.57 -3.01
N ARG A 99 -0.24 4.48 -2.87
CA ARG A 99 0.73 4.98 -3.86
C ARG A 99 1.70 3.90 -4.23
N MET A 100 1.88 3.68 -5.53
CA MET A 100 2.67 2.57 -6.02
C MET A 100 3.39 2.89 -7.33
N ARG A 101 4.65 2.46 -7.45
CA ARG A 101 5.35 2.27 -8.73
C ARG A 101 5.04 0.88 -9.28
N VAL A 102 4.50 0.83 -10.49
CA VAL A 102 4.21 -0.40 -11.22
C VAL A 102 5.18 -0.54 -12.37
N THR A 103 5.88 -1.68 -12.40
CA THR A 103 6.80 -2.00 -13.50
C THR A 103 6.09 -2.82 -14.58
N PRO A 104 6.64 -2.89 -15.81
CA PRO A 104 6.06 -3.71 -16.88
C PRO A 104 5.89 -5.19 -16.51
N ARG A 105 6.82 -5.75 -15.70
CA ARG A 105 6.74 -7.15 -15.23
C ARG A 105 5.56 -7.34 -14.28
N LEU A 106 5.37 -6.42 -13.33
CA LEU A 106 4.23 -6.46 -12.44
C LEU A 106 2.92 -6.26 -13.22
N LEU A 107 2.86 -5.32 -14.17
CA LEU A 107 1.66 -5.11 -14.99
C LEU A 107 1.21 -6.38 -15.70
N ARG A 108 2.16 -7.12 -16.33
CA ARG A 108 1.88 -8.40 -16.97
C ARG A 108 1.35 -9.44 -15.98
N TYR A 109 1.93 -9.50 -14.78
CA TYR A 109 1.45 -10.41 -13.73
C TYR A 109 0.03 -10.09 -13.30
N LEU A 110 -0.28 -8.81 -13.05
CA LEU A 110 -1.60 -8.35 -12.66
C LEU A 110 -2.66 -8.66 -13.74
N ALA A 111 -2.30 -8.47 -15.01
CA ALA A 111 -3.18 -8.80 -16.13
C ALA A 111 -3.49 -10.30 -16.22
N ALA A 112 -2.51 -11.18 -15.92
CA ALA A 112 -2.73 -12.62 -15.88
C ALA A 112 -3.64 -13.04 -14.71
N VAL A 113 -3.41 -12.50 -13.51
CA VAL A 113 -4.26 -12.79 -12.32
C VAL A 113 -5.71 -12.33 -12.53
N ALA A 114 -5.89 -11.21 -13.23
CA ALA A 114 -7.23 -10.68 -13.52
C ALA A 114 -8.05 -11.59 -14.43
N GLN A 115 -7.42 -12.37 -15.31
CA GLN A 115 -8.10 -13.31 -16.20
C GLN A 115 -8.56 -14.59 -15.48
N THR A 116 -7.95 -14.93 -14.35
CA THR A 116 -8.21 -16.18 -13.62
C THR A 116 -9.14 -16.01 -12.43
N THR A 117 -9.54 -14.78 -12.09
CA THR A 117 -10.34 -14.48 -10.90
C THR A 117 -11.81 -14.27 -11.29
N ILE A 118 -12.73 -14.95 -10.60
CA ILE A 118 -14.18 -14.85 -10.86
C ILE A 118 -14.77 -13.58 -10.21
N SER A 119 -14.16 -13.09 -9.12
CA SER A 119 -14.51 -11.84 -8.43
C SER A 119 -13.60 -10.68 -8.83
N GLU A 120 -13.95 -9.46 -8.40
CA GLU A 120 -13.07 -8.30 -8.61
C GLU A 120 -11.66 -8.57 -8.01
N PRO A 121 -10.59 -8.51 -8.82
CA PRO A 121 -9.25 -8.75 -8.32
C PRO A 121 -8.76 -7.53 -7.53
N LYS A 122 -8.55 -7.74 -6.22
CA LYS A 122 -7.95 -6.75 -5.32
C LYS A 122 -6.47 -6.56 -5.65
N PHE A 123 -6.11 -5.32 -5.96
CA PHE A 123 -4.76 -4.97 -6.38
C PHE A 123 -3.71 -5.23 -5.27
N SER A 124 -4.04 -4.91 -4.01
CA SER A 124 -3.18 -5.15 -2.83
C SER A 124 -2.83 -6.64 -2.65
N LEU A 125 -3.82 -7.53 -2.79
CA LEU A 125 -3.61 -8.98 -2.67
C LEU A 125 -2.80 -9.55 -3.84
N ALA A 126 -3.04 -9.09 -5.06
CA ALA A 126 -2.26 -9.51 -6.22
C ALA A 126 -0.79 -9.07 -6.10
N LEU A 127 -0.55 -7.88 -5.54
CA LEU A 127 0.79 -7.40 -5.24
C LEU A 127 1.50 -8.29 -4.21
N ALA A 128 0.82 -8.64 -3.12
CA ALA A 128 1.39 -9.52 -2.09
C ALA A 128 1.71 -10.92 -2.64
N SER A 129 0.85 -11.45 -3.51
CA SER A 129 1.13 -12.70 -4.23
C SER A 129 2.36 -12.57 -5.14
N TYR A 130 2.51 -11.46 -5.86
CA TYR A 130 3.69 -11.19 -6.67
C TYR A 130 4.98 -11.13 -5.83
N ALA A 131 4.92 -10.54 -4.64
CA ALA A 131 6.05 -10.37 -3.73
C ALA A 131 6.65 -11.70 -3.21
N ARG A 132 5.90 -12.80 -3.25
CA ARG A 132 6.38 -14.14 -2.84
C ARG A 132 7.55 -14.64 -3.68
N SER A 133 7.60 -14.26 -4.96
CA SER A 133 8.65 -14.71 -5.89
C SER A 133 9.46 -13.57 -6.49
N HIS A 134 9.08 -12.33 -6.21
CA HIS A 134 9.70 -11.13 -6.78
C HIS A 134 9.90 -10.08 -5.71
N ARG A 135 10.94 -9.28 -5.85
CA ARG A 135 11.16 -8.15 -4.95
C ARG A 135 10.11 -7.07 -5.18
N VAL A 136 9.53 -6.58 -4.08
CA VAL A 136 8.68 -5.39 -4.01
C VAL A 136 9.17 -4.57 -2.82
N ASP A 137 9.52 -3.32 -3.06
CA ASP A 137 10.04 -2.41 -2.03
C ASP A 137 8.88 -1.70 -1.32
N VAL A 138 9.04 -1.47 -0.02
CA VAL A 138 8.11 -0.77 0.86
C VAL A 138 8.83 0.44 1.40
N VAL A 139 8.43 1.63 0.95
CA VAL A 139 9.02 2.90 1.37
C VAL A 139 8.19 3.45 2.51
N THR A 140 8.84 3.62 3.67
CA THR A 140 8.17 4.18 4.84
C THR A 140 8.12 5.71 4.73
N ASN A 141 6.91 6.25 4.69
CA ASN A 141 6.63 7.67 4.72
C ASN A 141 6.05 8.05 6.08
N THR A 142 6.66 9.05 6.72
CA THR A 142 6.19 9.60 8.00
C THR A 142 5.39 10.89 7.84
N GLN A 143 5.25 11.39 6.61
CA GLN A 143 4.41 12.56 6.33
C GLN A 143 2.92 12.18 6.36
N PRO A 144 2.05 13.04 6.91
CA PRO A 144 0.62 12.80 6.95
C PRO A 144 0.02 12.59 5.55
N LEU A 145 -0.92 11.66 5.46
CA LEU A 145 -1.77 11.45 4.30
C LEU A 145 -3.22 11.38 4.79
N THR A 146 -4.11 12.09 4.11
CA THR A 146 -5.53 12.10 4.45
C THR A 146 -6.28 11.15 3.53
N ASP A 147 -6.89 10.12 4.11
CA ASP A 147 -7.87 9.28 3.43
C ASP A 147 -9.23 9.98 3.46
N LEU A 148 -9.75 10.35 2.28
CA LEU A 148 -11.07 10.96 2.10
C LEU A 148 -12.20 9.94 1.97
N GLY A 149 -11.87 8.64 1.87
CA GLY A 149 -12.83 7.55 1.78
C GLY A 149 -13.41 7.12 3.13
N VAL A 150 -12.77 7.52 4.24
CA VAL A 150 -13.31 7.31 5.59
C VAL A 150 -14.27 8.44 5.96
N PRO A 151 -15.44 8.12 6.56
CA PRO A 151 -16.33 9.15 7.09
C PRO A 151 -15.56 10.02 8.08
N SER A 152 -15.62 11.34 7.91
CA SER A 152 -15.10 12.26 8.91
C SER A 152 -15.68 11.89 10.27
N PRO A 153 -14.88 11.78 11.35
CA PRO A 153 -15.45 11.65 12.68
C PRO A 153 -16.42 12.82 12.87
N THR A 154 -17.64 12.51 13.30
CA THR A 154 -18.68 13.50 13.53
C THR A 154 -18.08 14.58 14.41
N ARG A 155 -17.91 15.77 13.85
CA ARG A 155 -17.37 16.92 14.57
C ARG A 155 -18.34 17.15 15.74
N GLU A 156 -17.93 16.84 16.96
CA GLU A 156 -18.70 17.24 18.13
C GLU A 156 -18.88 18.75 18.02
N LEU A 157 -20.14 19.17 17.87
CA LEU A 157 -20.53 20.56 17.98
C LEU A 157 -20.12 21.00 19.37
N VAL A 158 -19.00 21.71 19.48
CA VAL A 158 -18.66 22.46 20.69
C VAL A 158 -19.82 23.43 20.93
N PRO A 159 -20.59 23.30 22.02
CA PRO A 159 -21.64 24.26 22.33
C PRO A 159 -21.01 25.64 22.52
N GLY A 160 -21.63 26.65 21.92
CA GLY A 160 -21.06 27.98 21.75
C GLY A 160 -20.65 28.70 23.03
N HIS A 161 -19.79 29.70 22.83
CA HIS A 161 -19.62 30.83 23.74
C HIS A 161 -20.65 31.92 23.43
#